data_AF-A0A954R801-F1
#
_entry.id   AF-A0A954R801-F1
#
_cell.length_a   1.000
_cell.length_b   1.000
_cell.length_c   1.000
_cell.angle_alpha   90.00
_cell.angle_beta   90.00
_cell.angle_gamma   90.00
#
_symmetry.space_group_name_H-M   'P 1'
#
loop_
_entity.id
_entity.type
_entity.pdbx_description
1 polymer ?
#
loop_
_entity_poly.entity_id
_entity_poly.type
_entity_poly.pdbx_seq_one_letter_code
_entity_poly.pdbx_strand_id
1 'polypeptide(L)'
;MTDVLRHRGPDDSGQFRNEWRTREPYEAQPGVALGFRRLSIIDLSGGHQPMANETDDVWVVFNGEIYNYPALRNRLEGAGHRFRTHSDTETLVHLYEDEQLD
;
A
#
# COMPACT_ATOMS: atom_id res chain seq x y z
N MET A 1 -5.67 14.45 11.21
CA MET A 1 -6.71 13.40 11.43
C MET A 1 -6.10 12.14 12.03
N THR A 2 -5.02 11.58 11.46
CA THR A 2 -4.40 10.35 11.95
C THR A 2 -3.63 10.50 13.27
N ASP A 3 -3.40 11.72 13.76
CA ASP A 3 -2.65 11.98 15.01
C ASP A 3 -3.28 11.33 16.24
N VAL A 4 -4.62 11.25 16.29
CA VAL A 4 -5.33 10.58 17.40
C VAL A 4 -5.06 9.07 17.46
N LEU A 5 -4.57 8.49 16.36
CA LEU A 5 -4.18 7.08 16.25
C LEU A 5 -2.69 6.85 16.52
N ARG A 6 -1.92 7.88 16.90
CA ARG A 6 -0.46 7.74 17.16
C ARG A 6 -0.12 6.62 18.14
N HIS A 7 -0.97 6.38 19.13
CA HIS A 7 -0.76 5.30 20.11
C HIS A 7 -0.77 3.89 19.49
N ARG A 8 -1.35 3.71 18.29
CA ARG A 8 -1.33 2.43 17.55
C ARG A 8 -0.13 2.30 16.61
N GLY A 9 0.57 3.39 16.33
CA GLY A 9 1.68 3.44 15.38
C GLY A 9 2.55 4.66 15.67
N PRO A 10 3.41 4.57 16.70
CA PRO A 10 4.19 5.70 17.17
C PRO A 10 5.44 5.98 16.33
N ASP A 11 5.87 5.03 15.50
CA ASP A 11 7.18 5.05 14.85
C ASP A 11 7.20 5.90 13.58
N ASP A 12 6.10 5.91 12.82
CA ASP A 12 6.03 6.62 11.55
C ASP A 12 4.58 7.01 11.17
N SER A 13 4.45 7.96 10.24
CA SER A 13 3.18 8.39 9.67
C SER A 13 3.31 8.85 8.23
N GLY A 14 2.37 8.43 7.39
CA GLY A 14 2.27 8.87 6.01
C GLY A 14 0.85 9.23 5.62
N GLN A 15 0.74 9.94 4.50
CA GLN A 15 -0.52 10.37 3.91
C GLN A 15 -0.40 10.37 2.39
N PHE A 16 -1.46 9.97 1.72
CA PHE A 16 -1.60 10.07 0.28
C PHE A 16 -2.90 10.83 -0.02
N ARG A 17 -2.88 11.69 -1.04
CA ARG A 17 -4.07 12.40 -1.53
C ARG A 17 -3.98 12.47 -3.04
N ASN A 18 -5.03 12.06 -3.75
CA ASN A 18 -5.16 12.36 -5.16
C ASN A 18 -6.14 13.51 -5.37
N GLU A 19 -5.94 14.23 -6.47
CA GLU A 19 -6.85 15.27 -6.90
C GLU A 19 -8.10 14.65 -7.54
N TRP A 20 -9.12 15.49 -7.73
CA TRP A 20 -10.29 15.14 -8.53
C TRP A 20 -9.83 14.71 -9.93
N ARG A 21 -10.28 13.54 -10.39
CA ARG A 21 -9.93 13.04 -11.72
C ARG A 21 -11.19 12.81 -12.54
N THR A 22 -11.14 13.26 -13.78
CA THR A 22 -12.06 12.85 -14.83
C THR A 22 -11.29 11.90 -15.74
N ARG A 23 -11.78 10.68 -15.91
CA ARG A 23 -11.23 9.73 -16.88
C ARG A 23 -12.39 9.24 -17.72
N GLU A 24 -12.40 9.51 -19.02
CA GLU A 24 -13.42 8.97 -19.91
C GLU A 24 -13.43 7.43 -19.84
N PRO A 25 -14.61 6.78 -19.87
CA PRO A 25 -15.96 7.34 -20.04
C PRO A 25 -16.66 7.77 -18.73
N TYR A 26 -15.94 7.85 -17.60
CA TYR A 26 -16.53 8.06 -16.28
C TYR A 26 -16.70 9.55 -15.92
N GLU A 27 -17.71 9.84 -15.09
CA GLU A 27 -17.95 11.18 -14.51
C GLU A 27 -16.78 11.62 -13.60
N ALA A 28 -16.72 12.92 -13.29
CA ALA A 28 -15.71 13.48 -12.40
C ALA A 28 -15.79 12.82 -11.01
N GLN A 29 -14.71 12.13 -10.60
CA GLN A 29 -14.66 11.42 -9.33
C GLN A 29 -14.05 12.31 -8.24
N PRO A 30 -14.59 12.28 -7.01
CA PRO A 30 -14.00 12.97 -5.87
C PRO A 30 -12.59 12.45 -5.60
N GLY A 31 -11.70 13.39 -5.23
CA GLY A 31 -10.39 13.02 -4.69
C GLY A 31 -10.53 12.18 -3.41
N VAL A 32 -9.59 11.26 -3.24
CA VAL A 32 -9.46 10.32 -2.12
C VAL A 32 -8.19 10.67 -1.34
N ALA A 33 -8.26 10.49 -0.02
CA ALA A 33 -7.12 10.61 0.86
C ALA A 33 -6.96 9.34 1.71
N LEU A 34 -5.73 8.86 1.84
CA LEU A 34 -5.33 7.77 2.73
C LEU A 34 -4.36 8.31 3.77
N GLY A 35 -4.40 7.77 4.99
CA GLY A 35 -3.45 8.13 6.04
C GLY A 35 -3.19 6.97 6.98
N PHE A 36 -1.96 6.83 7.43
CA PHE A 36 -1.53 5.70 8.25
C PHE A 36 -0.64 6.11 9.42
N ARG A 37 -0.70 5.33 10.49
CA ARG A 37 0.19 5.38 11.65
C ARG A 37 0.82 4.01 11.80
N ARG A 38 2.15 3.94 11.77
CA ARG A 38 2.88 2.68 11.69
C ARG A 38 3.51 2.33 13.03
N LEU A 39 3.27 1.10 13.45
CA LEU A 39 4.13 0.37 14.38
C LEU A 39 5.01 -0.53 13.52
N SER A 40 6.33 -0.40 13.67
CA SER A 40 7.30 -1.03 12.77
C SER A 40 7.66 -2.42 13.29
N ILE A 41 7.17 -3.47 12.63
CA ILE A 41 7.44 -4.88 13.00
C ILE A 41 8.26 -5.58 11.90
N ILE A 42 7.73 -5.63 10.67
CA ILE A 42 8.41 -6.20 9.49
C ILE A 42 8.98 -5.06 8.65
N ASP A 43 10.23 -5.21 8.22
CA ASP A 43 11.01 -4.22 7.46
C ASP A 43 10.98 -2.82 8.11
N LEU A 44 11.74 -2.68 9.19
CA LEU A 44 11.73 -1.48 10.03
C LEU A 44 11.97 -0.19 9.23
N SER A 45 12.82 -0.23 8.20
CA SER A 45 13.19 0.93 7.38
C SER A 45 12.35 1.13 6.12
N GLY A 46 11.87 0.07 5.48
CA GLY A 46 11.23 0.14 4.15
C GLY A 46 9.70 0.10 4.16
N GLY A 47 9.04 -0.20 5.29
CA GLY A 47 7.58 -0.38 5.33
C GLY A 47 6.73 0.88 5.46
N HIS A 48 7.17 2.05 4.99
CA HIS A 48 6.37 3.29 5.03
C HIS A 48 5.04 3.12 4.30
N GLN A 49 3.97 3.72 4.83
CA GLN A 49 2.63 3.68 4.23
C GLN A 49 1.94 5.05 4.30
N PRO A 50 1.06 5.40 3.34
CA PRO A 50 0.51 4.57 2.25
C PRO A 50 1.56 4.11 1.24
N MET A 51 1.43 2.87 0.79
CA MET A 51 2.39 2.21 -0.11
C MET A 51 1.77 2.02 -1.48
N ALA A 52 2.55 2.16 -2.53
CA ALA A 52 2.09 2.00 -3.91
C ALA A 52 2.68 0.75 -4.56
N ASN A 53 2.06 0.27 -5.64
CA ASN A 53 2.71 -0.66 -6.58
C ASN A 53 3.75 0.06 -7.44
N GLU A 54 4.49 -0.67 -8.27
CA GLU A 54 5.65 -0.17 -9.02
C GLU A 54 5.35 0.92 -10.05
N THR A 55 4.08 1.09 -10.45
CA THR A 55 3.61 2.12 -11.39
C THR A 55 2.92 3.30 -10.69
N ASP A 56 2.79 3.25 -9.37
CA ASP A 56 2.12 4.24 -8.52
C ASP A 56 0.64 4.50 -8.89
N ASP A 57 -0.04 3.53 -9.51
CA ASP A 57 -1.47 3.60 -9.86
C ASP A 57 -2.38 2.87 -8.87
N VAL A 58 -1.85 1.92 -8.09
CA VAL A 58 -2.53 1.26 -6.97
C VAL A 58 -1.86 1.64 -5.65
N TRP A 59 -2.66 2.02 -4.65
CA TRP A 59 -2.20 2.45 -3.33
C TRP A 59 -2.89 1.67 -2.22
N VAL A 60 -2.14 1.33 -1.17
CA VAL A 60 -2.62 0.54 -0.02
C VAL A 60 -2.27 1.19 1.32
N VAL A 61 -3.18 1.01 2.28
CA VAL A 61 -2.89 1.09 3.72
C VAL A 61 -3.36 -0.21 4.37
N PHE A 62 -2.54 -0.78 5.26
CA PHE A 62 -2.79 -2.09 5.86
C PHE A 62 -2.34 -2.12 7.33
N ASN A 63 -3.25 -2.51 8.22
CA ASN A 63 -2.96 -2.74 9.65
C ASN A 63 -3.09 -4.24 9.95
N GLY A 64 -1.98 -4.96 9.94
CA GLY A 64 -1.92 -6.40 10.21
C GLY A 64 -0.57 -6.98 9.80
N GLU A 65 -0.51 -8.31 9.70
CA GLU A 65 0.66 -9.06 9.24
C GLU A 65 0.21 -10.18 8.28
N ILE A 66 0.83 -10.29 7.11
CA ILE A 66 0.56 -11.36 6.14
C ILE A 66 1.62 -12.45 6.27
N TYR A 67 1.35 -13.49 7.07
CA TYR A 67 2.38 -14.48 7.41
C TYR A 67 2.96 -15.26 6.23
N ASN A 68 2.17 -15.50 5.18
CA ASN A 68 2.61 -16.22 3.98
C ASN A 68 3.18 -15.29 2.89
N TYR A 69 3.46 -14.01 3.20
CA TYR A 69 4.01 -13.05 2.24
C TYR A 69 5.31 -13.51 1.55
N PRO A 70 6.24 -14.28 2.16
CA PRO A 70 7.45 -14.67 1.45
C PRO A 70 7.16 -15.60 0.26
N ALA A 71 6.20 -16.52 0.42
CA ALA A 71 5.79 -17.42 -0.66
C ALA A 71 5.04 -16.68 -1.76
N LEU A 72 4.15 -15.74 -1.38
CA LEU A 72 3.41 -14.90 -2.32
C LEU A 72 4.35 -13.96 -3.09
N ARG A 73 5.31 -13.33 -2.40
CA ARG A 73 6.33 -12.48 -3.02
C ARG A 73 7.13 -13.24 -4.08
N ASN A 74 7.62 -14.43 -3.76
CA ASN A 74 8.37 -15.25 -4.72
C ASN A 74 7.54 -15.56 -5.98
N ARG A 75 6.22 -15.82 -5.82
CA ARG A 75 5.31 -16.01 -6.95
C ARG A 75 5.20 -14.74 -7.80
N LEU A 76 4.98 -13.59 -7.17
CA LEU A 76 4.78 -12.30 -7.83
C LEU A 76 6.06 -11.78 -8.51
N GLU A 77 7.23 -11.96 -7.90
CA GLU A 77 8.53 -11.67 -8.55
C GLU A 77 8.70 -12.54 -9.81
N GLY A 78 8.27 -13.81 -9.76
CA GLY A 78 8.23 -14.72 -10.92
C GLY A 78 7.22 -14.32 -12.00
N ALA A 79 6.17 -13.57 -11.64
CA ALA A 79 5.19 -13.00 -12.56
C ALA A 79 5.64 -11.64 -13.16
N GLY A 80 6.73 -11.06 -12.65
CA GLY A 80 7.34 -9.83 -13.19
C GLY A 80 7.21 -8.60 -12.30
N HIS A 81 6.58 -8.71 -11.13
CA HIS A 81 6.45 -7.58 -10.19
C HIS A 81 7.78 -7.16 -9.59
N ARG A 82 7.94 -5.86 -9.36
CA ARG A 82 9.18 -5.28 -8.79
C ARG A 82 8.95 -4.65 -7.43
N PHE A 83 9.45 -5.33 -6.40
CA PHE A 83 9.39 -4.90 -5.01
C PHE A 83 10.51 -3.89 -4.69
N ARG A 84 10.17 -2.85 -3.93
CA ARG A 84 11.06 -1.79 -3.41
C ARG A 84 11.43 -1.99 -1.95
N THR A 85 10.68 -2.82 -1.22
CA THR A 85 10.78 -3.02 0.23
C THR A 85 10.82 -4.52 0.55
N HIS A 86 10.96 -4.85 1.84
CA HIS A 86 10.76 -6.20 2.39
C HIS A 86 9.49 -6.31 3.24
N SER A 87 8.61 -5.30 3.17
CA SER A 87 7.34 -5.25 3.88
C SER A 87 6.35 -6.27 3.29
N ASP A 88 5.62 -6.93 4.17
CA ASP A 88 4.49 -7.79 3.80
C ASP A 88 3.34 -7.00 3.16
N THR A 89 3.23 -5.71 3.51
CA THR A 89 2.26 -4.78 2.89
C THR A 89 2.50 -4.61 1.40
N GLU A 90 3.75 -4.65 0.93
CA GLU A 90 4.05 -4.51 -0.50
C GLU A 90 3.55 -5.73 -1.27
N THR A 91 3.60 -6.91 -0.67
CA THR A 91 3.03 -8.12 -1.27
C THR A 91 1.53 -7.96 -1.51
N LEU A 92 0.81 -7.25 -0.64
CA LEU A 92 -0.63 -7.02 -0.82
C LEU A 92 -0.94 -6.13 -2.01
N VAL A 93 -0.18 -5.05 -2.23
CA VAL A 93 -0.46 -4.12 -3.33
C VAL A 93 -0.18 -4.76 -4.70
N HIS A 94 0.91 -5.52 -4.82
CA HIS A 94 1.19 -6.28 -6.04
C HIS A 94 0.22 -7.45 -6.23
N LEU A 95 -0.23 -8.13 -5.17
CA LEU A 95 -1.22 -9.20 -5.29
C LEU A 95 -2.55 -8.67 -5.81
N TYR A 96 -2.98 -7.49 -5.37
CA TYR A 96 -4.19 -6.85 -5.90
C TYR A 96 -4.04 -6.55 -7.41
N GLU A 97 -2.89 -6.06 -7.83
CA GLU A 97 -2.58 -5.78 -9.24
C GLU A 97 -2.53 -7.06 -10.09
N ASP A 98 -1.89 -8.13 -9.61
CA ASP A 98 -1.75 -9.42 -10.31
C ASP A 98 -3.11 -10.07 -10.58
N GLU A 99 -4.00 -10.05 -9.59
CA GLU A 99 -5.27 -10.76 -9.64
C GLU A 99 -6.37 -9.99 -10.41
N GLN A 100 -6.11 -8.74 -10.86
CA GLN A 100 -7.03 -7.83 -11.55
C GLN A 100 -8.51 -8.20 -11.36
N LEU A 101 -9.09 -7.86 -10.20
CA LEU A 101 -10.53 -7.95 -10.05
C LEU A 101 -11.17 -6.88 -10.94
N ASP A 102 -11.74 -7.34 -12.06
CA ASP A 102 -12.59 -6.58 -12.99
C ASP A 102 -13.61 -5.68 -12.29
#